data_AF-A0A4Y2LHA3-F1
#
_entry.id   AF-A0A4Y2LHA3-F1
#
_cell.length_a   1.000
_cell.length_b   1.000
_cell.length_c   1.000
_cell.angle_alpha   90.00
_cell.angle_beta   90.00
_cell.angle_gamma   90.00
#
_symmetry.space_group_name_H-M   'P 1'
#
loop_
_entity.id
_entity.type
_entity.pdbx_description
1 polymer ?
#
loop_
_entity_poly.entity_id
_entity_poly.type
_entity_poly.pdbx_seq_one_letter_code
_entity_poly.pdbx_strand_id
1 'polypeptide(L)'
;MAPHHFILLPPLQRNNSSQKIWEVARAAGATPPYFCPMGPFIDGALVSNDPMFSALTEILEFNNVFQKTCQNDKIRRMKLIVSMGTGRPPNVPVTTDDVSEVAAVLNNVDQLFLNQVTQTDGSVIARAMCSLLNIPYFRLNPQLTLDVALDETDPKILVKILFETKVYMRFIEKDLKDLKNLLTT
;
A
#
# COMPACT_ATOMS: atom_id res chain seq x y z
N MET A 1 38.19 11.70 -1.38
CA MET A 1 36.75 11.89 -1.07
C MET A 1 35.99 11.83 -2.38
N ALA A 2 35.39 10.68 -2.71
CA ALA A 2 34.63 10.51 -3.94
C ALA A 2 33.22 11.11 -3.75
N PRO A 3 32.67 11.83 -4.73
CA PRO A 3 31.33 12.39 -4.62
C PRO A 3 30.31 11.26 -4.68
N HIS A 4 29.42 11.20 -3.68
CA HIS A 4 28.24 10.34 -3.70
C HIS A 4 27.34 10.77 -4.85
N HIS A 5 27.43 10.04 -5.97
CA HIS A 5 26.39 10.08 -7.00
C HIS A 5 25.14 9.44 -6.41
N PHE A 6 24.26 10.27 -5.85
CA PHE A 6 22.85 9.93 -5.75
C PHE A 6 22.38 9.68 -7.19
N ILE A 7 22.06 8.43 -7.50
CA ILE A 7 21.32 8.08 -8.70
C ILE A 7 19.93 8.69 -8.50
N LEU A 8 19.79 9.95 -8.89
CA LEU A 8 18.48 10.52 -9.16
C LEU A 8 17.93 9.68 -10.31
N LEU A 9 16.91 8.87 -10.01
CA LEU A 9 16.08 8.30 -11.07
C LEU A 9 15.75 9.45 -12.04
N PRO A 10 15.89 9.23 -13.36
CA PRO A 10 15.58 10.28 -14.32
C PRO A 10 14.17 10.81 -14.02
N PRO A 11 13.95 12.13 -14.05
CA PRO A 11 12.62 12.67 -13.82
C PRO A 11 11.68 11.98 -14.80
N LEU A 12 10.67 11.29 -14.29
CA LEU A 12 9.57 10.74 -15.10
C LEU A 12 9.16 11.85 -16.08
N GLN A 13 9.24 11.58 -17.38
CA GLN A 13 8.87 12.56 -18.41
C GLN A 13 7.46 13.08 -18.12
N ARG A 14 7.37 14.28 -17.53
CA ARG A 14 6.12 14.97 -17.20
C ARG A 14 5.50 15.58 -18.47
N ASN A 15 5.30 14.78 -19.52
CA ASN A 15 4.41 15.18 -20.62
C ASN A 15 2.96 14.85 -20.18
N ASN A 16 2.46 15.58 -19.18
CA ASN A 16 1.27 15.24 -18.40
C ASN A 16 -0.06 15.80 -18.94
N SER A 17 -0.13 16.32 -20.17
CA SER A 17 -1.36 16.99 -20.64
C SER A 17 -2.36 16.08 -21.35
N SER A 18 -2.09 14.78 -21.55
CA SER A 18 -2.96 13.90 -22.37
C SER A 18 -3.13 12.46 -21.88
N GLN A 19 -2.70 12.12 -20.66
CA GLN A 19 -2.90 10.76 -20.13
C GLN A 19 -4.38 10.53 -19.80
N LYS A 20 -4.97 9.44 -20.33
CA LYS A 20 -6.37 9.12 -20.04
C LYS A 20 -6.49 8.37 -18.72
N ILE A 21 -7.56 8.64 -17.98
CA ILE A 21 -7.81 8.02 -16.66
C ILE A 21 -7.80 6.48 -16.75
N TRP A 22 -8.38 5.91 -17.80
CA TRP A 22 -8.42 4.44 -17.97
C TRP A 22 -7.04 3.84 -18.28
N GLU A 23 -6.14 4.59 -18.93
CA GLU A 23 -4.78 4.13 -19.22
C GLU A 23 -3.98 4.03 -17.91
N VAL A 24 -4.14 5.03 -17.04
CA VAL A 24 -3.53 5.05 -15.71
C VAL A 24 -4.09 3.94 -14.84
N ALA A 25 -5.42 3.76 -14.81
CA ALA A 25 -6.06 2.70 -14.03
C ALA A 25 -5.61 1.31 -14.50
N ARG A 26 -5.52 1.08 -15.82
CA ARG A 26 -5.02 -0.18 -16.38
C ARG A 26 -3.56 -0.42 -16.03
N ALA A 27 -2.71 0.60 -16.17
CA ALA A 27 -1.29 0.48 -15.87
C ALA A 27 -1.04 0.19 -14.38
N ALA A 28 -1.75 0.89 -13.50
CA ALA A 28 -1.59 0.74 -12.05
C ALA A 28 -1.98 -0.66 -11.54
N GLY A 29 -2.96 -1.32 -12.16
CA GLY A 29 -3.41 -2.67 -11.80
C GLY A 29 -2.86 -3.79 -12.71
N ALA A 30 -1.82 -3.53 -13.49
CA ALA A 30 -1.23 -4.51 -14.41
C ALA A 30 -0.32 -5.51 -13.67
N THR A 31 -0.87 -6.26 -12.70
CA THR A 31 -0.13 -7.19 -11.83
C THR A 31 0.44 -8.36 -12.62
N PRO A 32 1.77 -8.57 -12.68
CA PRO A 32 2.33 -9.81 -13.19
C PRO A 32 2.10 -10.95 -12.18
N PRO A 33 1.81 -12.19 -12.60
CA PRO A 33 1.70 -12.69 -13.98
C PRO A 33 0.31 -12.50 -14.63
N TYR A 34 -0.67 -11.94 -13.91
CA TYR A 34 -2.08 -11.89 -14.32
C TYR A 34 -2.31 -11.02 -15.56
N PHE A 35 -1.63 -9.87 -15.65
CA PHE A 35 -1.84 -8.91 -16.71
C PHE A 35 -0.53 -8.50 -17.40
N CYS A 36 -0.60 -8.28 -18.72
CA CYS A 36 0.51 -7.72 -19.48
C CYS A 36 0.75 -6.24 -19.11
N PRO A 37 2.02 -5.78 -19.14
CA PRO A 37 2.37 -4.37 -18.96
C PRO A 37 1.61 -3.44 -19.93
N MET A 38 1.36 -2.20 -19.49
CA MET A 38 0.75 -1.15 -20.31
C MET A 38 1.84 -0.17 -20.77
N GLY A 39 2.37 -0.38 -21.97
CA GLY A 39 3.51 0.39 -22.47
C GLY A 39 4.74 0.17 -21.56
N PRO A 40 5.38 1.23 -21.03
CA PRO A 40 6.50 1.09 -20.11
C PRO A 40 6.10 0.85 -18.65
N PHE A 41 4.80 0.75 -18.33
CA PHE A 41 4.29 0.69 -16.96
C PHE A 41 3.83 -0.72 -16.56
N ILE A 42 4.10 -1.05 -15.29
CA ILE A 42 3.70 -2.28 -14.60
C ILE A 42 3.01 -1.91 -13.27
N ASP A 43 2.38 -2.88 -12.63
CA ASP A 43 1.60 -2.68 -11.40
C ASP A 43 2.31 -1.85 -10.33
N GLY A 44 1.55 -0.95 -9.70
CA GLY A 44 2.01 -0.14 -8.59
C GLY A 44 2.43 -0.96 -7.37
N ALA A 45 1.90 -2.16 -7.16
CA ALA A 45 2.21 -3.06 -6.06
C ALA A 45 3.69 -3.48 -6.04
N LEU A 46 4.37 -3.51 -7.19
CA LEU A 46 5.81 -3.78 -7.26
C LEU A 46 6.66 -2.63 -6.72
N VAL A 47 6.10 -1.42 -6.70
CA VAL A 47 6.77 -0.21 -6.22
C VAL A 47 6.29 0.16 -4.81
N SER A 48 4.99 0.05 -4.56
CA SER A 48 4.34 0.42 -3.31
C SER A 48 2.95 -0.23 -3.22
N ASN A 49 2.86 -1.39 -2.55
CA ASN A 49 1.60 -2.10 -2.33
C ASN A 49 0.72 -1.47 -1.22
N ASP A 50 1.31 -0.63 -0.36
CA ASP A 50 0.58 0.33 0.48
C ASP A 50 1.08 1.75 0.15
N PRO A 51 0.33 2.53 -0.65
CA PRO A 51 0.80 3.83 -1.15
C PRO A 51 0.84 4.92 -0.08
N MET A 52 0.55 4.61 1.19
CA MET A 52 0.49 5.60 2.27
C MET A 52 1.76 6.45 2.37
N PHE A 53 2.95 5.84 2.36
CA PHE A 53 4.21 6.59 2.46
C PHE A 53 4.51 7.43 1.21
N SER A 54 4.18 6.90 0.03
CA SER A 54 4.32 7.63 -1.23
C SER A 54 3.40 8.85 -1.26
N ALA A 55 2.15 8.69 -0.83
CA ALA A 55 1.18 9.77 -0.73
C ALA A 55 1.59 10.81 0.33
N LEU A 56 2.08 10.35 1.49
CA LEU A 56 2.57 11.23 2.56
C LEU A 56 3.75 12.07 2.07
N THR A 57 4.72 11.45 1.40
CA THR A 57 5.89 12.13 0.84
C THR A 57 5.47 13.17 -0.20
N GLU A 58 4.59 12.81 -1.13
CA GLU A 58 4.10 13.74 -2.17
C GLU A 58 3.43 14.99 -1.55
N ILE A 59 2.58 14.81 -0.53
CA ILE A 59 1.92 15.93 0.15
C ILE A 59 2.93 16.81 0.89
N LEU A 60 3.92 16.22 1.56
CA LEU A 60 4.97 16.97 2.26
C LEU A 60 5.86 17.74 1.28
N GLU A 61 6.24 17.14 0.15
CA GLU A 61 7.01 17.79 -0.90
C GLU A 61 6.23 18.95 -1.53
N PHE A 62 4.95 18.72 -1.86
CA PHE A 62 4.06 19.75 -2.37
C PHE A 62 4.01 20.95 -1.40
N ASN A 63 3.76 20.70 -0.12
CA ASN A 63 3.74 21.74 0.91
C ASN A 63 5.08 22.47 1.05
N ASN A 64 6.21 21.75 1.01
CA ASN A 64 7.55 22.33 1.07
C ASN A 64 7.82 23.28 -0.11
N VAL A 65 7.34 22.95 -1.31
CA VAL A 65 7.46 23.82 -2.49
C VAL A 65 6.63 25.09 -2.32
N PHE A 66 5.39 25.00 -1.84
CA PHE A 66 4.55 26.20 -1.61
C PHE A 66 5.09 27.08 -0.50
N GLN A 67 5.66 26.49 0.55
CA GLN A 67 6.32 27.24 1.61
C GLN A 67 7.53 28.01 1.08
N LYS A 68 8.39 27.38 0.27
CA LYS A 68 9.56 28.03 -0.33
C LYS A 68 9.22 29.10 -1.36
N THR A 69 8.07 28.97 -2.03
CA THR A 69 7.58 29.93 -3.02
C THR A 69 6.66 31.00 -2.42
N CYS A 70 6.57 31.07 -1.09
CA CYS A 70 5.75 32.02 -0.33
C CYS A 70 4.24 31.97 -0.64
N GLN A 71 3.75 30.84 -1.15
CA GLN A 71 2.34 30.59 -1.48
C GLN A 71 1.65 29.83 -0.35
N ASN A 72 1.62 30.45 0.84
CA ASN A 72 1.13 29.80 2.06
C ASN A 72 -0.36 29.44 2.02
N ASP A 73 -1.15 30.06 1.13
CA ASP A 73 -2.57 29.80 0.90
C ASP A 73 -2.85 28.40 0.31
N LYS A 74 -1.85 27.83 -0.38
CA LYS A 74 -1.96 26.52 -1.04
C LYS A 74 -1.49 25.37 -0.16
N ILE A 75 -0.85 25.64 0.97
CA ILE A 75 -0.38 24.61 1.90
C ILE A 75 -1.59 23.85 2.46
N ARG A 76 -1.50 22.52 2.49
CA ARG A 76 -2.54 21.61 3.00
C ARG A 76 -1.99 20.81 4.18
N ARG A 77 -2.42 21.15 5.40
CA ARG A 77 -2.10 20.33 6.58
C ARG A 77 -2.96 19.08 6.60
N MET A 78 -2.30 17.93 6.68
CA MET A 78 -2.96 16.65 6.92
C MET A 78 -3.44 16.59 8.37
N LYS A 79 -4.73 16.30 8.56
CA LYS A 79 -5.34 16.13 9.89
C LYS A 79 -5.46 14.66 10.31
N LEU A 80 -5.47 13.74 9.35
CA LEU A 80 -5.81 12.35 9.55
C LEU A 80 -5.29 11.54 8.35
N ILE A 81 -4.78 10.34 8.61
CA ILE A 81 -4.44 9.36 7.58
C ILE A 81 -5.22 8.08 7.85
N VAL A 82 -5.97 7.62 6.84
CA VAL A 82 -6.65 6.33 6.86
C VAL A 82 -6.07 5.49 5.74
N SER A 83 -5.46 4.36 6.09
CA SER A 83 -4.94 3.38 5.13
C SER A 83 -5.84 2.14 5.19
N MET A 84 -6.33 1.69 4.04
CA MET A 84 -7.24 0.55 3.92
C MET A 84 -6.53 -0.57 3.16
N GLY A 85 -6.47 -1.75 3.76
CA GLY A 85 -5.96 -2.97 3.13
C GLY A 85 -7.07 -3.83 2.55
N THR A 86 -6.69 -4.77 1.70
CA THR A 86 -7.59 -5.73 1.04
C THR A 86 -7.84 -7.00 1.84
N GLY A 87 -7.36 -7.06 3.08
CA GLY A 87 -7.41 -8.24 3.95
C GLY A 87 -6.02 -8.83 4.19
N ARG A 88 -5.87 -9.52 5.32
CA ARG A 88 -4.65 -10.23 5.68
C ARG A 88 -4.89 -11.73 5.55
N PRO A 89 -4.01 -12.48 4.87
CA PRO A 89 -4.11 -13.92 4.79
C PRO A 89 -3.97 -14.54 6.19
N PRO A 90 -4.49 -15.76 6.41
CA PRO A 90 -4.38 -16.45 7.70
C PRO A 90 -2.92 -16.66 8.09
N ASN A 91 -2.61 -16.52 9.39
CA ASN A 91 -1.28 -16.83 9.91
C ASN A 91 -1.04 -18.34 9.87
N VAL A 92 -0.33 -18.81 8.85
CA VAL A 92 0.10 -20.21 8.77
C VAL A 92 1.46 -20.33 9.49
N PRO A 93 1.60 -21.20 10.50
CA PRO A 93 2.89 -21.46 11.10
C PRO A 93 3.80 -22.10 10.06
N VAL A 94 4.96 -21.48 9.80
CA VAL A 94 5.98 -22.08 8.93
C VAL A 94 6.67 -23.18 9.74
N THR A 95 6.42 -24.44 9.39
CA THR A 95 7.22 -25.57 9.86
C THR A 95 8.58 -25.48 9.18
N THR A 96 9.65 -25.27 9.96
CA THR A 96 11.04 -25.20 9.48
C THR A 96 11.67 -26.57 9.22
N ASP A 97 10.84 -27.60 9.10
CA ASP A 97 11.31 -28.97 8.87
C ASP A 97 11.56 -29.13 7.37
N ASP A 98 12.81 -29.43 7.01
CA ASP A 98 13.39 -29.68 5.68
C ASP A 98 14.09 -28.50 4.97
N VAL A 99 15.15 -27.99 5.59
CA VAL A 99 16.22 -27.21 4.93
C VAL A 99 17.23 -28.16 4.23
N SER A 100 16.77 -29.11 3.41
CA SER A 100 17.65 -30.01 2.65
C SER A 100 17.58 -29.88 1.13
N GLU A 101 16.83 -28.93 0.58
CA GLU A 101 16.82 -28.65 -0.85
C GLU A 101 17.09 -27.17 -1.13
N VAL A 102 18.33 -26.86 -1.50
CA VAL A 102 18.75 -25.53 -1.99
C VAL A 102 17.87 -25.06 -3.17
N ALA A 103 17.26 -25.99 -3.91
CA ALA A 103 16.31 -25.71 -4.99
C ALA A 103 14.91 -25.28 -4.49
N ALA A 104 14.40 -25.89 -3.41
CA ALA A 104 13.15 -25.47 -2.79
C ALA A 104 13.30 -24.09 -2.11
N VAL A 105 14.48 -23.81 -1.54
CA VAL A 105 14.82 -22.50 -1.02
C VAL A 105 14.82 -21.44 -2.13
N LEU A 106 15.37 -21.69 -3.32
CA LEU A 106 15.32 -20.70 -4.42
C LEU A 106 13.89 -20.36 -4.88
N ASN A 107 13.03 -21.36 -5.06
CA ASN A 107 11.64 -21.12 -5.49
C ASN A 107 10.81 -20.45 -4.39
N ASN A 108 11.08 -20.77 -3.13
CA ASN A 108 10.44 -20.11 -1.99
C ASN A 108 10.99 -18.71 -1.75
N VAL A 109 12.24 -18.42 -2.13
CA VAL A 109 12.86 -17.11 -2.00
C VAL A 109 12.17 -16.09 -2.89
N ASP A 110 11.78 -16.43 -4.12
CA ASP A 110 11.03 -15.52 -5.00
C ASP A 110 9.66 -15.19 -4.42
N GLN A 111 8.96 -16.18 -3.85
CA GLN A 111 7.68 -15.94 -3.17
C GLN A 111 7.86 -15.21 -1.83
N LEU A 112 8.94 -15.47 -1.08
CA LEU A 112 9.25 -14.75 0.15
C LEU A 112 9.65 -13.29 -0.13
N PHE A 113 10.41 -13.03 -1.19
CA PHE A 113 10.69 -11.67 -1.66
C PHE A 113 9.43 -10.99 -2.17
N LEU A 114 8.60 -11.68 -2.97
CA LEU A 114 7.32 -11.15 -3.40
C LEU A 114 6.45 -10.85 -2.18
N ASN A 115 6.40 -11.73 -1.19
CA ASN A 115 5.66 -11.52 0.06
C ASN A 115 6.23 -10.38 0.91
N GLN A 116 7.54 -10.16 0.92
CA GLN A 116 8.17 -9.04 1.63
C GLN A 116 7.99 -7.71 0.89
N VAL A 117 8.00 -7.71 -0.44
CA VAL A 117 7.78 -6.51 -1.27
C VAL A 117 6.28 -6.16 -1.32
N THR A 118 5.41 -7.17 -1.27
CA THR A 118 3.95 -7.00 -1.21
C THR A 118 3.41 -6.94 0.22
N GLN A 119 4.27 -7.05 1.25
CA GLN A 119 3.88 -6.93 2.64
C GLN A 119 3.32 -5.52 2.90
N THR A 120 2.00 -5.44 3.00
CA THR A 120 1.28 -4.19 3.31
C THR A 120 1.17 -3.92 4.81
N ASP A 121 1.70 -4.82 5.65
CA ASP A 121 1.65 -4.73 7.11
C ASP A 121 2.84 -3.96 7.71
N GLY A 122 3.32 -2.92 7.01
CA GLY A 122 4.23 -1.89 7.52
C GLY A 122 3.60 -0.95 8.57
N SER A 123 2.50 -1.37 9.20
CA SER A 123 1.66 -0.55 10.09
C SER A 123 2.44 0.05 11.26
N VAL A 124 3.51 -0.59 11.73
CA VAL A 124 4.33 -0.08 12.84
C VAL A 124 5.14 1.15 12.44
N ILE A 125 5.82 1.10 11.29
CA ILE A 125 6.61 2.24 10.77
C ILE A 125 5.66 3.37 10.40
N ALA A 126 4.52 3.04 9.77
CA ALA A 126 3.48 3.99 9.42
C ALA A 126 2.97 4.74 10.65
N ARG A 127 2.61 4.01 11.71
CA ARG A 127 2.19 4.58 12.99
C ARG A 127 3.27 5.46 13.62
N ALA A 128 4.52 5.00 13.65
CA ALA A 128 5.62 5.77 14.23
C ALA A 128 5.85 7.09 13.48
N MET A 129 5.85 7.06 12.15
CA MET A 129 6.02 8.26 11.32
C MET A 129 4.83 9.23 11.46
N CYS A 130 3.61 8.72 11.46
CA CYS A 130 2.42 9.56 11.68
C CYS A 130 2.41 10.16 13.09
N SER A 131 2.85 9.40 14.10
CA SER A 131 3.01 9.89 15.47
C SER A 131 4.05 11.01 15.54
N LEU A 132 5.16 10.92 14.81
CA LEU A 132 6.18 11.98 14.74
C LEU A 132 5.61 13.26 14.13
N LEU A 133 4.73 13.13 13.13
CA LEU A 133 4.06 14.26 12.48
C LEU A 133 2.83 14.78 13.25
N ASN A 134 2.50 14.18 14.41
CA ASN A 134 1.29 14.45 15.18
C ASN A 134 -0.01 14.29 14.34
N ILE A 135 -0.03 13.28 13.48
CA ILE A 135 -1.20 12.95 12.64
C ILE A 135 -1.79 11.61 13.13
N PRO A 136 -3.07 11.58 13.54
CA PRO A 136 -3.79 10.33 13.79
C PRO A 136 -3.76 9.41 12.56
N TYR A 137 -3.45 8.13 12.79
CA TYR A 137 -3.36 7.12 11.74
C TYR A 137 -4.23 5.91 12.06
N PHE A 138 -5.08 5.53 11.10
CA PHE A 138 -5.93 4.34 11.19
C PHE A 138 -5.59 3.39 10.04
N ARG A 139 -5.28 2.13 10.36
CA ARG A 139 -5.10 1.05 9.38
C ARG A 139 -6.27 0.08 9.49
N LEU A 140 -7.12 0.05 8.47
CA LEU A 140 -8.26 -0.86 8.38
C LEU A 140 -7.87 -2.04 7.51
N ASN A 141 -7.63 -3.20 8.12
CA ASN A 141 -7.21 -4.39 7.40
C ASN A 141 -7.73 -5.68 8.10
N PRO A 142 -8.83 -6.28 7.62
CA PRO A 142 -9.45 -7.43 8.28
C PRO A 142 -8.53 -8.65 8.23
N GLN A 143 -8.55 -9.47 9.28
CA GLN A 143 -7.91 -10.79 9.25
C GLN A 143 -8.86 -11.77 8.56
N LEU A 144 -8.42 -12.36 7.46
CA LEU A 144 -9.21 -13.34 6.71
C LEU A 144 -8.89 -14.76 7.20
N THR A 145 -9.88 -15.66 7.07
CA THR A 145 -9.70 -17.08 7.43
C THR A 145 -9.16 -17.92 6.28
N LEU A 146 -9.35 -17.46 5.04
CA LEU A 146 -8.85 -18.11 3.83
C LEU A 146 -7.75 -17.27 3.23
N ASP A 147 -6.75 -17.95 2.68
CA ASP A 147 -5.82 -17.34 1.74
C ASP A 147 -6.51 -17.31 0.38
N VAL A 148 -6.80 -16.11 -0.12
CA VAL A 148 -7.61 -15.89 -1.32
C VAL A 148 -6.72 -15.34 -2.43
N ALA A 149 -6.71 -16.00 -3.57
CA ALA A 149 -5.95 -15.58 -4.73
C ALA A 149 -6.50 -14.28 -5.34
N LEU A 150 -5.64 -13.54 -6.06
CA LEU A 150 -6.00 -12.25 -6.65
C LEU A 150 -7.09 -12.37 -7.72
N ASP A 151 -7.13 -13.48 -8.44
CA ASP A 151 -8.05 -13.79 -9.53
C ASP A 151 -9.27 -14.62 -9.08
N GLU A 152 -9.58 -14.64 -7.78
CA GLU A 152 -10.74 -15.34 -7.25
C GLU A 152 -12.06 -14.81 -7.83
N THR A 153 -12.91 -15.72 -8.31
CA THR A 153 -14.20 -15.40 -8.95
C THR A 153 -15.38 -16.16 -8.35
N ASP A 154 -15.16 -17.12 -7.43
CA ASP A 154 -16.25 -17.83 -6.77
C ASP A 154 -17.03 -16.87 -5.85
N PRO A 155 -18.31 -16.62 -6.14
CA PRO A 155 -19.14 -15.74 -5.32
C PRO A 155 -19.23 -16.20 -3.87
N LYS A 156 -19.11 -17.51 -3.58
CA LYS A 156 -19.15 -18.03 -2.20
C LYS A 156 -17.95 -17.55 -1.38
N ILE A 157 -16.76 -17.56 -1.98
CA ILE A 157 -15.52 -17.10 -1.34
C ILE A 157 -15.59 -15.58 -1.16
N LEU A 158 -16.02 -14.86 -2.18
CA LEU A 158 -16.18 -13.40 -2.10
C LEU A 158 -17.21 -12.97 -1.02
N VAL A 159 -18.36 -13.64 -0.94
CA VAL A 159 -19.36 -13.39 0.11
C VAL A 159 -18.80 -13.68 1.49
N LYS A 160 -17.96 -14.71 1.63
CA LYS A 160 -17.28 -15.01 2.90
C LYS A 160 -16.33 -13.88 3.31
N ILE A 161 -15.50 -13.37 2.39
CA ILE A 161 -14.61 -12.22 2.65
C ILE A 161 -15.41 -10.99 3.08
N LEU A 162 -16.53 -10.69 2.40
CA LEU A 162 -17.42 -9.59 2.76
C LEU A 162 -18.02 -9.76 4.15
N PHE A 163 -18.42 -10.98 4.50
CA PHE A 163 -18.96 -11.30 5.82
C PHE A 163 -17.90 -11.12 6.91
N GLU A 164 -16.69 -11.65 6.72
CA GLU A 164 -15.57 -11.50 7.65
C GLU A 164 -15.19 -10.02 7.83
N THR A 165 -15.17 -9.26 6.74
CA THR A 165 -14.95 -7.81 6.78
C THR A 165 -16.03 -7.11 7.61
N LYS A 166 -17.30 -7.51 7.47
CA LYS A 166 -18.41 -6.95 8.26
C LYS A 166 -18.27 -7.29 9.75
N VAL A 167 -17.85 -8.51 10.09
CA VAL A 167 -17.55 -8.90 11.47
C VAL A 167 -16.40 -8.07 12.03
N TYR A 168 -15.33 -7.87 11.27
CA TYR A 168 -14.22 -6.99 11.64
C TYR A 168 -14.70 -5.55 11.90
N MET A 169 -15.53 -4.97 11.03
CA MET A 169 -16.08 -3.62 11.23
C MET A 169 -16.89 -3.48 12.51
N ARG A 170 -17.58 -4.55 12.94
CA ARG A 170 -18.27 -4.60 14.23
C ARG A 170 -17.30 -4.68 15.40
N PHE A 171 -16.22 -5.44 15.25
CA PHE A 171 -15.18 -5.53 16.27
C PHE A 171 -14.49 -4.17 16.52
N ILE A 172 -14.20 -3.42 15.45
CA ILE A 172 -13.57 -2.09 15.53
C ILE A 172 -14.57 -0.92 15.62
N GLU A 173 -15.82 -1.17 16.00
CA GLU A 173 -16.88 -0.14 16.00
C GLU A 173 -16.50 1.10 16.83
N LYS A 174 -15.75 0.91 17.92
CA LYS A 174 -15.25 2.01 18.74
C LYS A 174 -14.27 2.89 17.98
N ASP A 175 -13.26 2.29 17.34
CA ASP A 175 -12.25 3.02 16.56
C ASP A 175 -12.89 3.75 15.37
N LEU A 176 -13.92 3.15 14.75
CA LEU A 176 -14.70 3.79 13.69
C LEU A 176 -15.50 5.01 14.18
N LYS A 177 -15.99 4.99 15.43
CA LYS A 177 -16.64 6.16 16.05
C LYS A 177 -15.63 7.28 16.28
N ASP A 178 -14.43 6.95 16.76
CA ASP A 178 -13.35 7.93 16.94
C ASP A 178 -12.91 8.52 15.60
N LEU A 179 -12.77 7.68 14.57
CA LEU A 179 -12.49 8.09 13.20
C LEU A 179 -13.57 9.04 12.66
N LYS A 180 -14.85 8.71 12.86
CA LYS A 180 -15.97 9.57 12.45
C LYS A 180 -15.88 10.95 13.09
N ASN A 181 -15.59 11.02 14.39
CA ASN A 181 -15.48 12.29 15.12
C ASN A 181 -14.34 13.16 14.54
N LEU A 182 -13.21 12.54 14.20
CA LEU A 182 -12.07 13.23 13.59
C LEU A 182 -12.37 13.76 12.19
N LEU A 183 -13.18 13.04 11.39
CA LEU A 183 -13.59 13.49 10.04
C LEU A 183 -14.59 14.65 10.06
N THR A 184 -15.39 14.77 11.12
CA THR A 184 -16.39 15.85 11.27
C THR A 184 -15.83 17.13 11.89
N THR A 185 -14.53 17.20 12.17
CA THR A 185 -13.85 18.35 12.82
C THR A 185 -13.03 19.20 11.85
#